data_AF-A0A0F4G9J4-F1
#
_entry.id   AF-A0A0F4G9J4-F1
#
_cell.length_a   1.000
_cell.length_b   1.000
_cell.length_c   1.000
_cell.angle_alpha   90.00
_cell.angle_beta   90.00
_cell.angle_gamma   90.00
#
_symmetry.space_group_name_H-M   'P 1'
#
loop_
_entity.id
_entity.type
_entity.pdbx_description
1 polymer ?
#
loop_
_entity_poly.entity_id
_entity_poly.type
_entity_poly.pdbx_seq_one_letter_code
_entity_poly.pdbx_strand_id
1 'polypeptide(L)'
;SKTTLLSNRRTRRSYSSMRPTVMKMASIPTELIGVTGKRYRSMDLLQERPQMGCVWTATCEKNKFVLKDIPRDILANFDERIYPRLREHESPLLRLPVDRISDRRTLVYKFMTNDFLQLVRQSLSLQDRRRVLKAGIEAIADLHSRDVVHLDVKPDNIMVDYKHEDQGIVLESVQLTDLENAAHLPDGKCVKGMLAGNDNWRSPEAHFKGELSKPSDVFSFGLVCLYAVTGGVICGPDEDFQKHESQGALPAMIRLQRQVSYFGDPDGLEGLMRHVGDEEINKQILSALWEERDEEHVPYKPFSEWPEASDDAFRELIAGSMSLDPSKRLTAAQILRLPWLSAQVDQ
;
A
#
# COMPACT_ATOMS: atom_id res chain seq x y z
N SER A 1 35.81 17.99 -17.69
CA SER A 1 34.91 18.65 -18.66
C SER A 1 33.78 17.71 -19.06
N LYS A 2 32.53 18.14 -18.82
CA LYS A 2 31.24 17.69 -19.42
C LYS A 2 30.89 16.21 -19.18
N THR A 3 30.04 15.84 -18.22
CA THR A 3 28.57 16.07 -18.10
C THR A 3 27.82 15.67 -19.37
N THR A 4 27.09 14.55 -19.32
CA THR A 4 25.93 14.33 -20.19
C THR A 4 24.87 13.52 -19.44
N LEU A 5 23.81 14.23 -19.07
CA LEU A 5 22.54 13.72 -18.57
C LEU A 5 21.82 12.95 -19.68
N LEU A 6 21.41 11.71 -19.41
CA LEU A 6 20.47 10.98 -20.24
C LEU A 6 19.08 11.09 -19.61
N SER A 7 18.26 11.92 -20.23
CA SER A 7 16.85 12.12 -19.95
C SER A 7 16.04 10.86 -20.29
N ASN A 8 15.40 10.25 -19.30
CA ASN A 8 14.41 9.21 -19.51
C ASN A 8 13.14 9.81 -20.14
N ARG A 9 12.96 9.53 -21.43
CA ARG A 9 11.73 9.79 -22.19
C ARG A 9 10.62 8.89 -21.65
N ARG A 10 9.62 9.49 -20.99
CA ARG A 10 8.33 8.86 -20.72
C ARG A 10 7.65 8.51 -22.04
N THR A 11 7.40 7.22 -22.25
CA THR A 11 6.58 6.69 -23.33
C THR A 11 5.11 7.09 -23.11
N ARG A 12 4.66 8.07 -23.91
CA ARG A 12 3.23 8.27 -24.22
C ARG A 12 2.75 7.04 -25.00
N ARG A 13 1.73 6.34 -24.52
CA ARG A 13 0.84 5.53 -25.36
C ARG A 13 -0.52 6.19 -25.46
N SER A 14 -0.98 6.26 -26.70
CA SER A 14 -2.15 6.98 -27.20
C SER A 14 -3.44 6.25 -26.89
N TYR A 15 -4.37 6.93 -26.23
CA TYR A 15 -5.80 6.67 -26.35
C TYR A 15 -6.41 7.81 -27.18
N SER A 16 -6.71 7.51 -28.44
CA SER A 16 -7.62 8.28 -29.31
C SER A 16 -8.89 7.43 -29.41
N SER A 17 -10.12 7.87 -29.16
CA SER A 17 -10.68 9.22 -29.16
C SER A 17 -11.91 9.27 -28.25
N MET A 18 -11.81 10.02 -27.15
CA MET A 18 -12.93 10.76 -26.59
C MET A 18 -12.37 12.14 -26.29
N ARG A 19 -13.00 13.18 -26.85
CA ARG A 19 -12.56 14.57 -26.70
C ARG A 19 -12.41 14.86 -25.20
N PRO A 20 -11.23 15.31 -24.72
CA PRO A 20 -11.13 15.75 -23.34
C PRO A 20 -11.94 17.03 -23.25
N THR A 21 -13.06 16.99 -22.53
CA THR A 21 -13.61 18.20 -21.96
C THR A 21 -12.49 18.79 -21.11
N VAL A 22 -11.91 19.89 -21.57
CA VAL A 22 -10.95 20.66 -20.78
C VAL A 22 -11.70 21.07 -19.52
N MET A 23 -11.55 20.32 -18.43
CA MET A 23 -11.90 20.81 -17.12
C MET A 23 -11.08 22.09 -16.96
N LYS A 24 -11.75 23.24 -16.96
CA LYS A 24 -11.14 24.49 -16.55
C LYS A 24 -10.42 24.18 -15.23
N MET A 25 -9.09 24.33 -15.20
CA MET A 25 -8.37 24.36 -13.92
C MET A 25 -9.02 25.50 -13.13
N ALA A 26 -9.83 25.15 -12.13
CA ALA A 26 -10.30 26.14 -11.19
C ALA A 26 -9.04 26.74 -10.57
N SER A 27 -8.82 28.04 -10.77
CA SER A 27 -7.74 28.76 -10.11
C SER A 27 -7.84 28.48 -8.62
N ILE A 28 -6.82 27.85 -8.05
CA ILE A 28 -6.81 27.56 -6.62
C ILE A 28 -6.83 28.92 -5.90
N PRO A 29 -7.74 29.14 -4.95
CA PRO A 29 -7.75 30.35 -4.15
C PRO A 29 -6.35 30.59 -3.56
N THR A 30 -5.90 31.83 -3.48
CA THR A 30 -4.58 32.15 -2.87
C THR A 30 -4.50 31.81 -1.39
N GLU A 31 -5.67 31.66 -0.74
CA GLU A 31 -5.84 31.30 0.64
C GLU A 31 -7.06 30.38 0.79
N LEU A 32 -6.93 29.33 1.60
CA LEU A 32 -8.05 28.49 2.04
C LEU A 32 -8.16 28.56 3.57
N ILE A 33 -9.39 28.60 4.08
CA ILE A 33 -9.67 28.68 5.51
C ILE A 33 -10.26 27.36 5.96
N GLY A 34 -9.62 26.73 6.95
CA GLY A 34 -10.12 25.51 7.54
C GLY A 34 -11.26 25.74 8.52
N VAL A 35 -12.00 24.68 8.85
CA VAL A 35 -13.07 24.69 9.87
C VAL A 35 -12.53 25.10 11.24
N THR A 36 -11.24 24.88 11.50
CA THR A 36 -10.59 25.35 12.74
C THR A 36 -10.23 26.84 12.75
N GLY A 37 -10.46 27.56 11.64
CA GLY A 37 -10.10 28.97 11.47
C GLY A 37 -8.65 29.19 10.99
N LYS A 38 -7.86 28.13 10.82
CA LYS A 38 -6.50 28.19 10.27
C LYS A 38 -6.51 28.63 8.81
N ARG A 39 -5.49 29.37 8.42
CA ARG A 39 -5.35 29.97 7.07
C ARG A 39 -4.19 29.30 6.33
N TYR A 40 -4.52 28.57 5.28
CA TYR A 40 -3.58 27.82 4.44
C TYR A 40 -3.25 28.64 3.19
N ARG A 41 -1.96 28.92 2.99
CA ARG A 41 -1.42 29.77 1.92
C ARG A 41 -0.25 29.09 1.22
N SER A 42 0.33 29.77 0.22
CA SER A 42 1.52 29.30 -0.53
C SER A 42 1.34 27.87 -1.03
N MET A 43 0.25 27.65 -1.78
CA MET A 43 -0.12 26.32 -2.23
C MET A 43 0.59 25.93 -3.50
N ASP A 44 1.31 24.81 -3.46
CA ASP A 44 1.92 24.19 -4.64
C ASP A 44 1.26 22.85 -4.95
N LEU A 45 0.98 22.59 -6.22
CA LEU A 45 0.44 21.31 -6.66
C LEU A 45 1.49 20.21 -6.47
N LEU A 46 1.21 19.28 -5.55
CA LEU A 46 2.06 18.12 -5.31
C LEU A 46 1.70 16.98 -6.27
N GLN A 47 0.41 16.74 -6.50
CA GLN A 47 -0.06 15.66 -7.35
C GLN A 47 -1.45 15.96 -7.92
N GLU A 48 -1.64 15.69 -9.21
CA GLU A 48 -2.97 15.58 -9.81
C GLU A 48 -3.36 14.10 -9.90
N ARG A 49 -4.56 13.75 -9.41
CA ARG A 49 -5.06 12.38 -9.41
C ARG A 49 -6.37 12.34 -10.22
N PRO A 50 -6.36 11.77 -11.42
CA PRO A 50 -7.56 11.67 -12.24
C PRO A 50 -8.73 11.10 -11.43
N GLN A 51 -9.90 11.74 -11.50
CA GLN A 51 -11.14 11.38 -10.80
C GLN A 51 -11.11 11.49 -9.26
N MET A 52 -9.93 11.53 -8.63
CA MET A 52 -9.73 11.66 -7.18
C MET A 52 -9.51 13.12 -6.73
N GLY A 53 -9.16 14.02 -7.66
CA GLY A 53 -8.83 15.41 -7.36
C GLY A 53 -7.33 15.63 -7.17
N CYS A 54 -6.93 16.72 -6.54
CA CYS A 54 -5.51 17.05 -6.40
C CYS A 54 -5.01 16.91 -4.96
N VAL A 55 -3.69 16.94 -4.82
CA VAL A 55 -2.96 17.03 -3.57
C VAL A 55 -2.07 18.26 -3.67
N TRP A 56 -2.11 19.11 -2.66
CA TRP A 56 -1.29 20.31 -2.58
C TRP A 56 -0.47 20.32 -1.30
N THR A 57 0.68 20.96 -1.36
CA THR A 57 1.31 21.48 -0.15
C THR A 57 0.69 22.83 0.19
N ALA A 58 0.72 23.21 1.46
CA ALA A 58 0.38 24.56 1.90
C ALA A 58 1.20 24.92 3.14
N THR A 59 1.25 26.20 3.46
CA THR A 59 1.78 26.70 4.73
C THR A 59 0.66 27.31 5.55
N CYS A 60 0.65 27.03 6.85
CA CYS A 60 -0.12 27.79 7.83
C CYS A 60 0.87 28.22 8.91
N GLU A 61 0.99 29.53 9.11
CA GLU A 61 2.04 30.14 9.93
C GLU A 61 3.45 29.72 9.47
N LYS A 62 4.16 28.92 10.27
CA LYS A 62 5.51 28.40 9.96
C LYS A 62 5.51 26.91 9.60
N ASN A 63 4.35 26.25 9.65
CA ASN A 63 4.25 24.80 9.46
C ASN A 63 3.74 24.45 8.06
N LYS A 64 4.24 23.33 7.51
CA LYS A 64 3.80 22.78 6.23
C LYS A 64 2.65 21.79 6.43
N PHE A 65 1.73 21.77 5.48
CA PHE A 65 0.55 20.92 5.44
C PHE A 65 0.35 20.30 4.06
N VAL A 66 -0.43 19.25 4.01
CA VAL A 66 -0.95 18.63 2.79
C VAL A 66 -2.45 18.83 2.74
N LEU A 67 -2.95 19.38 1.64
CA LEU A 67 -4.37 19.53 1.35
C LEU A 67 -4.73 18.48 0.30
N LYS A 68 -5.66 17.59 0.62
CA LYS A 68 -6.04 16.46 -0.24
C LYS A 68 -7.51 16.59 -0.59
N ASP A 69 -7.82 16.79 -1.87
CA ASP A 69 -9.20 16.67 -2.35
C ASP A 69 -9.66 15.22 -2.27
N ILE A 70 -10.90 15.00 -1.86
CA ILE A 70 -11.50 13.69 -1.69
C ILE A 70 -12.82 13.65 -2.47
N PRO A 71 -13.09 12.60 -3.25
CA PRO A 71 -14.39 12.40 -3.86
C PRO A 71 -15.51 12.37 -2.81
N ARG A 72 -16.73 12.73 -3.23
CA ARG A 72 -17.87 12.94 -2.31
C ARG A 72 -18.18 11.67 -1.52
N ASP A 73 -18.27 10.55 -2.21
CA ASP A 73 -18.70 9.28 -1.61
C ASP A 73 -17.63 8.71 -0.69
N ILE A 74 -16.34 8.88 -1.04
CA ILE A 74 -15.21 8.50 -0.20
C ILE A 74 -15.19 9.35 1.09
N LEU A 75 -15.36 10.67 0.96
CA LEU A 75 -15.38 11.56 2.12
C LEU A 75 -16.57 11.27 3.05
N ALA A 76 -17.76 11.02 2.49
CA ALA A 76 -18.93 10.65 3.27
C ALA A 76 -18.73 9.33 4.03
N ASN A 77 -18.22 8.28 3.35
CA ASN A 77 -17.90 7.02 4.01
C ASN A 77 -16.84 7.19 5.11
N PHE A 78 -15.79 7.96 4.85
CA PHE A 78 -14.76 8.24 5.85
C PHE A 78 -15.34 8.93 7.08
N ASP A 79 -16.16 9.97 6.88
CA ASP A 79 -16.76 10.76 7.96
C ASP A 79 -17.74 9.96 8.81
N GLU A 80 -18.56 9.12 8.18
CA GLU A 80 -19.60 8.36 8.88
C GLU A 80 -19.06 7.07 9.50
N ARG A 81 -18.14 6.39 8.82
CA ARG A 81 -17.77 5.01 9.16
C ARG A 81 -16.35 4.84 9.65
N ILE A 82 -15.40 5.66 9.22
CA ILE A 82 -13.98 5.44 9.56
C ILE A 82 -13.52 6.40 10.64
N TYR A 83 -13.60 7.71 10.38
CA TYR A 83 -13.07 8.75 11.25
C TYR A 83 -13.58 8.69 12.71
N PRO A 84 -14.87 8.42 13.00
CA PRO A 84 -15.36 8.32 14.38
C PRO A 84 -14.66 7.23 15.21
N ARG A 85 -14.29 6.11 14.57
CA ARG A 85 -13.61 4.97 15.23
C ARG A 85 -12.13 5.25 15.48
N LEU A 86 -11.53 6.06 14.61
CA LEU A 86 -10.10 6.36 14.71
C LEU A 86 -9.81 7.52 15.68
N ARG A 87 -10.75 8.45 15.83
CA ARG A 87 -10.58 9.63 16.70
C ARG A 87 -10.84 9.39 18.19
N GLU A 88 -11.59 8.36 18.56
CA GLU A 88 -11.95 8.09 19.97
C GLU A 88 -10.71 7.74 20.80
N HIS A 89 -9.77 7.03 20.18
CA HIS A 89 -8.44 6.74 20.71
C HIS A 89 -7.40 7.10 19.66
N GLU A 90 -6.96 8.36 19.63
CA GLU A 90 -5.97 8.78 18.65
C GLU A 90 -4.67 7.98 18.80
N SER A 91 -4.22 7.43 17.69
CA SER A 91 -2.97 6.68 17.59
C SER A 91 -1.93 7.53 16.87
N PRO A 92 -0.73 7.71 17.43
CA PRO A 92 0.32 8.48 16.76
C PRO A 92 0.79 7.81 15.46
N LEU A 93 0.48 6.52 15.28
CA LEU A 93 0.83 5.74 14.10
C LEU A 93 -0.18 5.86 12.95
N LEU A 94 -1.33 6.52 13.17
CA LEU A 94 -2.35 6.73 12.15
C LEU A 94 -2.39 8.21 11.74
N ARG A 95 -2.26 8.49 10.44
CA ARG A 95 -2.25 9.86 9.92
C ARG A 95 -3.68 10.36 9.69
N LEU A 96 -4.26 10.96 10.72
CA LEU A 96 -5.60 11.57 10.67
C LEU A 96 -5.56 13.02 10.17
N PRO A 97 -6.65 13.52 9.54
CA PRO A 97 -6.74 14.92 9.16
C PRO A 97 -6.79 15.83 10.39
N VAL A 98 -6.02 16.92 10.35
CA VAL A 98 -5.92 17.94 11.41
C VAL A 98 -6.86 19.12 11.19
N ASP A 99 -7.41 19.27 9.99
CA ASP A 99 -8.39 20.30 9.62
C ASP A 99 -9.14 19.87 8.35
N ARG A 100 -10.15 20.65 7.96
CA ARG A 100 -10.99 20.46 6.77
C ARG A 100 -11.33 21.80 6.17
N ILE A 101 -11.47 21.89 4.85
CA ILE A 101 -11.87 23.13 4.18
C ILE A 101 -13.38 23.10 3.94
N SER A 102 -14.17 23.95 4.62
CA SER A 102 -15.64 23.83 4.70
C SER A 102 -16.37 23.89 3.35
N ASP A 103 -15.88 24.68 2.41
CA ASP A 103 -16.48 24.90 1.09
C ASP A 103 -15.95 23.91 0.03
N ARG A 104 -15.09 22.97 0.45
CA ARG A 104 -14.42 22.02 -0.44
C ARG A 104 -14.44 20.63 0.17
N ARG A 105 -14.28 19.61 -0.66
CA ARG A 105 -14.08 18.23 -0.18
C ARG A 105 -12.59 18.00 0.10
N THR A 106 -12.00 18.85 0.92
CA THR A 106 -10.54 18.87 1.13
C THR A 106 -10.21 18.57 2.59
N LEU A 107 -9.45 17.52 2.81
CA LEU A 107 -8.88 17.17 4.11
C LEU A 107 -7.48 17.75 4.24
N VAL A 108 -7.14 18.25 5.43
CA VAL A 108 -5.82 18.82 5.72
C VAL A 108 -5.05 17.89 6.63
N TYR A 109 -3.81 17.58 6.27
CA TYR A 109 -2.90 16.73 7.04
C TYR A 109 -1.63 17.50 7.38
N LYS A 110 -0.98 17.16 8.50
CA LYS A 110 0.40 17.59 8.75
C LYS A 110 1.30 17.07 7.62
N PHE A 111 2.20 17.91 7.12
CA PHE A 111 3.19 17.48 6.13
C PHE A 111 4.19 16.51 6.78
N MET A 112 4.52 15.44 6.06
CA MET A 112 5.61 14.51 6.38
C MET A 112 6.53 14.42 5.18
N THR A 113 7.81 14.24 5.44
CA THR A 113 8.88 14.48 4.47
C THR A 113 9.09 13.30 3.54
N ASN A 114 9.07 12.08 4.08
CA ASN A 114 9.45 10.88 3.35
C ASN A 114 8.35 9.83 3.40
N ASP A 115 8.37 8.94 2.42
CA ASP A 115 7.61 7.70 2.40
C ASP A 115 8.58 6.50 2.40
N PHE A 116 8.13 5.36 2.88
CA PHE A 116 9.00 4.19 3.03
C PHE A 116 9.50 3.66 1.67
N LEU A 117 8.77 3.87 0.57
CA LEU A 117 9.21 3.47 -0.76
C LEU A 117 10.49 4.22 -1.15
N GLN A 118 10.52 5.53 -0.95
CA GLN A 118 11.69 6.34 -1.25
C GLN A 118 12.87 6.00 -0.34
N LEU A 119 12.62 5.77 0.95
CA LEU A 119 13.68 5.49 1.92
C LEU A 119 14.42 4.18 1.61
N VAL A 120 13.72 3.13 1.20
CA VAL A 120 14.37 1.88 0.77
C VAL A 120 15.24 2.11 -0.48
N ARG A 121 14.76 2.91 -1.45
CA ARG A 121 15.55 3.29 -2.65
C ARG A 121 16.76 4.17 -2.34
N GLN A 122 16.69 4.94 -1.26
CA GLN A 122 17.79 5.77 -0.76
C GLN A 122 18.74 5.00 0.17
N SER A 123 18.68 3.66 0.14
CA SER A 123 19.58 2.78 0.87
C SER A 123 19.52 2.95 2.39
N LEU A 124 18.33 3.23 2.95
CA LEU A 124 18.11 3.17 4.39
C LEU A 124 18.59 1.82 4.95
N SER A 125 19.19 1.77 6.13
CA SER A 125 19.73 0.52 6.68
C SER A 125 18.61 -0.51 6.93
N LEU A 126 18.90 -1.81 6.86
CA LEU A 126 17.90 -2.85 7.14
C LEU A 126 17.36 -2.74 8.58
N GLN A 127 18.22 -2.34 9.53
CA GLN A 127 17.87 -2.09 10.92
C GLN A 127 16.80 -0.99 11.05
N ASP A 128 16.98 0.12 10.33
CA ASP A 128 16.00 1.22 10.31
C ASP A 128 14.74 0.85 9.54
N ARG A 129 14.87 0.09 8.44
CA ARG A 129 13.72 -0.44 7.70
C ARG A 129 12.85 -1.32 8.61
N ARG A 130 13.45 -2.18 9.44
CA ARG A 130 12.73 -3.00 10.42
C ARG A 130 12.00 -2.15 11.46
N ARG A 131 12.60 -1.06 11.94
CA ARG A 131 11.93 -0.12 12.85
C ARG A 131 10.70 0.53 12.20
N VAL A 132 10.80 0.94 10.94
CA VAL A 132 9.65 1.49 10.18
C VAL A 132 8.57 0.42 9.95
N LEU A 133 8.93 -0.80 9.56
CA LEU A 133 7.99 -1.91 9.37
C LEU A 133 7.26 -2.27 10.65
N LYS A 134 7.96 -2.28 11.79
CA LYS A 134 7.37 -2.52 13.10
C LYS A 134 6.27 -1.49 13.41
N ALA A 135 6.56 -0.20 13.25
CA ALA A 135 5.58 0.86 13.41
C ALA A 135 4.41 0.74 12.40
N GLY A 136 4.70 0.30 11.17
CA GLY A 136 3.70 0.03 10.13
C GLY A 136 2.72 -1.08 10.52
N ILE A 137 3.21 -2.24 10.99
CA ILE A 137 2.31 -3.33 11.42
C ILE A 137 1.60 -3.01 12.73
N GLU A 138 2.21 -2.23 13.63
CA GLU A 138 1.54 -1.68 14.82
C GLU A 138 0.33 -0.82 14.41
N ALA A 139 0.49 0.05 13.39
CA ALA A 139 -0.61 0.85 12.83
C ALA A 139 -1.73 -0.03 12.23
N ILE A 140 -1.36 -1.07 11.48
CA ILE A 140 -2.34 -2.01 10.89
C ILE A 140 -3.06 -2.79 11.99
N ALA A 141 -2.35 -3.26 13.01
CA ALA A 141 -2.95 -3.97 14.14
C ALA A 141 -3.92 -3.07 14.91
N ASP A 142 -3.60 -1.78 15.06
CA ASP A 142 -4.50 -0.79 15.65
C ASP A 142 -5.77 -0.61 14.83
N LEU A 143 -5.69 -0.45 13.50
CA LEU A 143 -6.87 -0.44 12.62
C LEU A 143 -7.71 -1.71 12.77
N HIS A 144 -7.06 -2.87 12.73
CA HIS A 144 -7.72 -4.18 12.81
C HIS A 144 -8.40 -4.40 14.16
N SER A 145 -7.88 -3.83 15.25
CA SER A 145 -8.50 -3.89 16.58
C SER A 145 -9.83 -3.11 16.66
N ARG A 146 -10.04 -2.19 15.72
CA ARG A 146 -11.24 -1.34 15.59
C ARG A 146 -12.13 -1.78 14.44
N ASP A 147 -11.92 -3.00 13.94
CA ASP A 147 -12.58 -3.56 12.76
C ASP A 147 -12.46 -2.69 11.51
N VAL A 148 -11.38 -1.92 11.39
CA VAL A 148 -11.06 -1.16 10.18
C VAL A 148 -9.98 -1.91 9.39
N VAL A 149 -10.19 -2.05 8.08
CA VAL A 149 -9.21 -2.59 7.13
C VAL A 149 -8.75 -1.49 6.18
N HIS A 150 -7.46 -1.46 5.88
CA HIS A 150 -6.84 -0.40 5.10
C HIS A 150 -7.07 -0.58 3.59
N LEU A 151 -6.94 -1.81 3.09
CA LEU A 151 -7.13 -2.27 1.71
C LEU A 151 -6.18 -1.69 0.65
N ASP A 152 -5.31 -0.74 1.00
CA ASP A 152 -4.23 -0.23 0.14
C ASP A 152 -2.87 -0.15 0.86
N VAL A 153 -2.51 -1.19 1.64
CA VAL A 153 -1.20 -1.23 2.32
C VAL A 153 -0.08 -1.31 1.28
N LYS A 154 0.82 -0.34 1.30
CA LYS A 154 1.97 -0.23 0.38
C LYS A 154 3.04 0.68 0.99
N PRO A 155 4.31 0.62 0.57
CA PRO A 155 5.37 1.38 1.21
C PRO A 155 5.17 2.91 1.08
N ASP A 156 4.57 3.39 -0.01
CA ASP A 156 4.25 4.82 -0.21
C ASP A 156 3.24 5.36 0.84
N ASN A 157 2.44 4.47 1.43
CA ASN A 157 1.44 4.83 2.43
C ASN A 157 2.00 4.78 3.87
N ILE A 158 3.27 4.42 4.05
CA ILE A 158 3.97 4.47 5.34
C ILE A 158 4.87 5.71 5.32
N MET A 159 4.38 6.79 5.91
CA MET A 159 5.08 8.07 5.97
C MET A 159 6.08 8.07 7.12
N VAL A 160 7.25 8.69 6.92
CA VAL A 160 8.35 8.70 7.88
C VAL A 160 8.98 10.10 7.96
N ASP A 161 9.05 10.63 9.18
CA ASP A 161 9.94 11.73 9.53
C ASP A 161 11.05 11.21 10.42
N TYR A 162 12.28 11.63 10.15
CA TYR A 162 13.47 11.21 10.89
C TYR A 162 14.50 12.33 10.89
N LYS A 163 15.43 12.26 11.85
CA LYS A 163 16.63 13.10 11.91
C LYS A 163 17.89 12.25 11.75
N HIS A 164 18.92 12.85 11.16
CA HIS A 164 20.25 12.24 11.12
C HIS A 164 20.97 12.46 12.44
N GLU A 165 21.60 11.40 12.94
CA GLU A 165 22.52 11.42 14.08
C GLU A 165 23.80 10.66 13.73
N ASP A 166 24.83 10.72 14.58
CA ASP A 166 26.17 10.19 14.29
C ASP A 166 26.18 8.68 13.93
N GLN A 167 25.21 7.92 14.44
CA GLN A 167 25.10 6.46 14.26
C GLN A 167 23.96 6.04 13.31
N GLY A 168 23.36 6.97 12.55
CA GLY A 168 22.32 6.66 11.56
C GLY A 168 21.15 7.61 11.62
N ILE A 169 19.94 7.06 11.69
CA ILE A 169 18.72 7.86 11.81
C ILE A 169 17.97 7.59 13.11
N VAL A 170 17.34 8.65 13.62
CA VAL A 170 16.35 8.55 14.68
C VAL A 170 15.00 8.87 14.08
N LEU A 171 14.11 7.89 14.10
CA LEU A 171 12.72 8.04 13.66
C LEU A 171 12.02 9.01 14.62
N GLU A 172 11.48 10.09 14.08
CA GLU A 172 10.67 11.05 14.85
C GLU A 172 9.19 10.69 14.79
N SER A 173 8.73 10.19 13.63
CA SER A 173 7.35 9.77 13.43
C SER A 173 7.25 8.77 12.28
N VAL A 174 6.43 7.73 12.47
CA VAL A 174 6.02 6.81 11.40
C VAL A 174 4.49 6.76 11.44
N GLN A 175 3.85 7.03 10.30
CA GLN A 175 2.39 7.04 10.23
C GLN A 175 1.87 6.35 8.97
N LEU A 176 0.84 5.51 9.15
CA LEU A 176 0.04 4.96 8.06
C LEU A 176 -0.97 6.02 7.58
N THR A 177 -0.94 6.33 6.28
CA THR A 177 -1.77 7.36 5.63
C THR A 177 -2.86 6.74 4.75
N ASP A 178 -3.66 7.58 4.08
CA ASP A 178 -4.62 7.17 3.03
C ASP A 178 -5.81 6.32 3.53
N LEU A 179 -6.20 6.61 4.77
CA LEU A 179 -7.29 5.94 5.50
C LEU A 179 -8.71 6.27 4.97
N GLU A 180 -8.85 7.22 4.04
CA GLU A 180 -10.15 7.59 3.49
C GLU A 180 -10.83 6.47 2.68
N ASN A 181 -10.05 5.54 2.13
CA ASN A 181 -10.55 4.38 1.37
C ASN A 181 -10.68 3.12 2.23
N ALA A 182 -10.42 3.22 3.53
CA ALA A 182 -10.57 2.11 4.45
C ALA A 182 -12.03 1.65 4.55
N ALA A 183 -12.22 0.40 4.97
CA ALA A 183 -13.55 -0.17 5.22
C ALA A 183 -13.69 -0.58 6.69
N HIS A 184 -14.87 -0.34 7.28
CA HIS A 184 -15.21 -0.84 8.60
C HIS A 184 -16.01 -2.14 8.47
N LEU A 185 -15.45 -3.24 8.97
CA LEU A 185 -15.90 -4.62 8.81
C LEU A 185 -16.06 -5.32 10.17
N PRO A 186 -17.12 -4.99 10.94
CA PRO A 186 -17.39 -5.63 12.21
C PRO A 186 -17.89 -7.07 12.01
N ASP A 187 -17.81 -7.89 13.06
CA ASP A 187 -18.38 -9.24 13.11
C ASP A 187 -17.86 -10.20 12.03
N GLY A 188 -16.59 -10.03 11.60
CA GLY A 188 -15.97 -10.90 10.60
C GLY A 188 -16.49 -10.69 9.17
N LYS A 189 -17.14 -9.55 8.89
CA LYS A 189 -17.58 -9.20 7.53
C LYS A 189 -16.42 -9.02 6.56
N CYS A 190 -16.73 -9.13 5.27
CA CYS A 190 -15.82 -8.87 4.16
C CYS A 190 -16.43 -7.91 3.13
N VAL A 191 -15.58 -7.30 2.31
CA VAL A 191 -15.98 -6.58 1.09
C VAL A 191 -15.88 -7.53 -0.10
N LYS A 192 -16.89 -7.58 -0.97
CA LYS A 192 -16.87 -8.38 -2.20
C LYS A 192 -17.07 -7.50 -3.45
N GLY A 193 -16.55 -7.93 -4.60
CA GLY A 193 -16.76 -7.26 -5.89
C GLY A 193 -15.93 -5.99 -6.11
N MET A 194 -15.09 -5.61 -5.15
CA MET A 194 -14.24 -4.43 -5.22
C MET A 194 -12.82 -4.80 -5.68
N LEU A 195 -12.28 -4.09 -6.66
CA LEU A 195 -10.86 -4.17 -7.01
C LEU A 195 -10.10 -3.15 -6.16
N ALA A 196 -9.64 -3.57 -4.98
CA ALA A 196 -8.98 -2.70 -4.00
C ALA A 196 -7.45 -2.82 -4.02
N GLY A 197 -6.77 -1.80 -3.52
CA GLY A 197 -5.32 -1.76 -3.36
C GLY A 197 -4.55 -1.46 -4.65
N ASN A 198 -3.26 -1.17 -4.53
CA ASN A 198 -2.35 -0.97 -5.63
C ASN A 198 -1.89 -2.30 -6.27
N ASP A 199 -1.79 -2.35 -7.60
CA ASP A 199 -1.46 -3.57 -8.35
C ASP A 199 -0.18 -4.29 -7.89
N ASN A 200 0.83 -3.57 -7.41
CA ASN A 200 2.11 -4.15 -6.97
C ASN A 200 2.06 -4.77 -5.58
N TRP A 201 1.04 -4.42 -4.80
CA TRP A 201 0.95 -4.74 -3.37
C TRP A 201 -0.35 -5.49 -3.04
N ARG A 202 -1.14 -5.84 -4.06
CA ARG A 202 -2.47 -6.42 -3.91
C ARG A 202 -2.40 -7.91 -3.54
N SER A 203 -3.30 -8.35 -2.67
CA SER A 203 -3.47 -9.77 -2.31
C SER A 203 -4.11 -10.60 -3.43
N PRO A 204 -3.91 -11.93 -3.46
CA PRO A 204 -4.43 -12.77 -4.54
C PRO A 204 -5.95 -12.73 -4.62
N GLU A 205 -6.67 -12.81 -3.49
CA GLU A 205 -8.14 -12.74 -3.47
C GLU A 205 -8.67 -11.39 -4.00
N ALA A 206 -7.90 -10.32 -3.86
CA ALA A 206 -8.27 -9.00 -4.39
C ALA A 206 -8.10 -8.87 -5.91
N HIS A 207 -7.20 -9.62 -6.53
CA HIS A 207 -7.13 -9.69 -7.99
C HIS A 207 -8.40 -10.29 -8.59
N PHE A 208 -9.09 -11.16 -7.85
CA PHE A 208 -10.37 -11.76 -8.24
C PHE A 208 -11.59 -10.98 -7.77
N LYS A 209 -11.41 -9.80 -7.13
CA LYS A 209 -12.51 -9.05 -6.47
C LYS A 209 -13.30 -9.92 -5.48
N GLY A 210 -12.60 -10.85 -4.86
CA GLY A 210 -13.13 -11.81 -3.90
C GLY A 210 -13.46 -11.19 -2.55
N GLU A 211 -13.33 -11.99 -1.49
CA GLU A 211 -13.63 -11.59 -0.12
C GLU A 211 -12.46 -10.86 0.53
N LEU A 212 -12.55 -9.53 0.61
CA LEU A 212 -11.52 -8.68 1.22
C LEU A 212 -11.80 -8.45 2.70
N SER A 213 -10.78 -8.66 3.52
CA SER A 213 -10.86 -8.43 4.97
C SER A 213 -9.46 -8.21 5.58
N LYS A 214 -9.31 -8.32 6.90
CA LYS A 214 -8.04 -8.09 7.63
C LYS A 214 -6.84 -8.85 7.03
N PRO A 215 -6.96 -10.13 6.60
CA PRO A 215 -5.85 -10.86 5.98
C PRO A 215 -5.38 -10.29 4.65
N SER A 216 -6.19 -9.48 3.95
CA SER A 216 -5.75 -8.82 2.71
C SER A 216 -4.68 -7.77 3.00
N ASP A 217 -4.84 -6.98 4.08
CA ASP A 217 -3.80 -6.04 4.54
C ASP A 217 -2.51 -6.76 4.97
N VAL A 218 -2.64 -7.93 5.60
CA VAL A 218 -1.49 -8.74 6.04
C VAL A 218 -0.67 -9.23 4.85
N PHE A 219 -1.32 -9.72 3.80
CA PHE A 219 -0.61 -10.15 2.59
C PHE A 219 0.11 -8.98 1.93
N SER A 220 -0.57 -7.84 1.80
CA SER A 220 0.04 -6.60 1.29
C SER A 220 1.24 -6.17 2.13
N PHE A 221 1.14 -6.24 3.46
CA PHE A 221 2.26 -5.97 4.36
C PHE A 221 3.44 -6.95 4.15
N GLY A 222 3.17 -8.24 3.91
CA GLY A 222 4.20 -9.23 3.55
C GLY A 222 5.00 -8.81 2.31
N LEU A 223 4.32 -8.30 1.27
CA LEU A 223 5.00 -7.72 0.09
C LEU A 223 5.85 -6.50 0.47
N VAL A 224 5.40 -5.64 1.38
CA VAL A 224 6.19 -4.51 1.89
C VAL A 224 7.44 -4.99 2.64
N CYS A 225 7.35 -6.07 3.41
CA CYS A 225 8.50 -6.69 4.07
C CYS A 225 9.52 -7.24 3.06
N LEU A 226 9.07 -7.95 2.01
CA LEU A 226 9.94 -8.41 0.93
C LEU A 226 10.63 -7.26 0.21
N TYR A 227 9.91 -6.16 -0.04
CA TYR A 227 10.49 -4.97 -0.62
C TYR A 227 11.56 -4.34 0.28
N ALA A 228 11.33 -4.29 1.60
CA ALA A 228 12.29 -3.75 2.54
C ALA A 228 13.59 -4.56 2.60
N VAL A 229 13.55 -5.88 2.41
CA VAL A 229 14.73 -6.74 2.42
C VAL A 229 15.44 -6.72 1.06
N THR A 230 14.69 -6.94 -0.02
CA THR A 230 15.27 -7.11 -1.37
C THR A 230 15.54 -5.80 -2.09
N GLY A 231 14.85 -4.71 -1.72
CA GLY A 231 14.82 -3.45 -2.47
C GLY A 231 14.02 -3.54 -3.79
N GLY A 232 13.52 -4.73 -4.16
CA GLY A 232 12.79 -4.99 -5.39
C GLY A 232 11.29 -5.06 -5.17
N VAL A 233 10.52 -4.44 -6.08
CA VAL A 233 9.05 -4.59 -6.07
C VAL A 233 8.72 -5.95 -6.69
N ILE A 234 8.49 -6.97 -5.87
CA ILE A 234 8.38 -8.38 -6.29
C ILE A 234 7.34 -8.62 -7.39
N CYS A 235 6.15 -8.01 -7.25
CA CYS A 235 5.10 -8.08 -8.27
C CYS A 235 5.18 -6.94 -9.29
N GLY A 236 6.24 -6.13 -9.27
CA GLY A 236 6.39 -4.94 -10.10
C GLY A 236 6.76 -5.22 -11.57
N PRO A 237 6.66 -4.22 -12.45
CA PRO A 237 7.04 -4.37 -13.84
C PRO A 237 8.57 -4.37 -14.00
N ASP A 238 9.15 -5.55 -14.20
CA ASP A 238 10.53 -5.78 -14.65
C ASP A 238 10.55 -6.19 -16.14
N GLU A 239 11.71 -6.60 -16.65
CA GLU A 239 11.88 -7.01 -18.05
C GLU A 239 11.02 -8.23 -18.40
N ASP A 240 10.90 -9.20 -17.49
CA ASP A 240 10.09 -10.40 -17.67
C ASP A 240 8.59 -10.06 -17.71
N PHE A 241 8.14 -9.19 -16.82
CA PHE A 241 6.78 -8.67 -16.81
C PHE A 241 6.44 -7.99 -18.14
N GLN A 242 7.32 -7.09 -18.61
CA GLN A 242 7.11 -6.34 -19.85
C GLN A 242 7.09 -7.26 -21.08
N LYS A 243 7.92 -8.31 -21.07
CA LYS A 243 7.92 -9.34 -22.11
C LYS A 243 6.55 -10.02 -22.19
N HIS A 244 6.04 -10.56 -21.09
CA HIS A 244 4.74 -11.24 -21.07
C HIS A 244 3.59 -10.29 -21.41
N GLU A 245 3.61 -9.05 -20.90
CA GLU A 245 2.61 -8.03 -21.24
C GLU A 245 2.62 -7.72 -22.75
N SER A 246 3.81 -7.62 -23.37
CA SER A 246 3.94 -7.39 -24.81
C SER A 246 3.43 -8.56 -25.67
N GLN A 247 3.37 -9.76 -25.10
CA GLN A 247 2.81 -10.97 -25.72
C GLN A 247 1.30 -11.11 -25.49
N GLY A 248 0.68 -10.15 -24.78
CA GLY A 248 -0.77 -10.10 -24.56
C GLY A 248 -1.23 -10.65 -23.21
N ALA A 249 -0.30 -11.07 -22.34
CA ALA A 249 -0.67 -11.46 -20.98
C ALA A 249 -1.20 -10.25 -20.21
N LEU A 250 -2.29 -10.45 -19.47
CA LEU A 250 -2.87 -9.38 -18.65
C LEU A 250 -1.95 -9.11 -17.45
N PRO A 251 -1.65 -7.83 -17.11
CA PRO A 251 -0.87 -7.45 -15.93
C PRO A 251 -1.26 -8.15 -14.63
N ALA A 252 -2.55 -8.34 -14.40
CA ALA A 252 -3.06 -9.04 -13.21
C ALA A 252 -2.72 -10.53 -13.21
N MET A 253 -2.71 -11.19 -14.38
CA MET A 253 -2.38 -12.61 -14.49
C MET A 253 -0.89 -12.87 -14.26
N ILE A 254 -0.01 -12.00 -14.76
CA ILE A 254 1.43 -12.10 -14.48
C ILE A 254 1.70 -12.00 -12.98
N ARG A 255 1.01 -11.08 -12.30
CA ARG A 255 1.12 -10.88 -10.83
C ARG A 255 0.59 -12.08 -10.06
N LEU A 256 -0.56 -12.61 -10.46
CA LEU A 256 -1.12 -13.81 -9.86
C LEU A 256 -0.21 -15.02 -10.07
N GLN A 257 0.35 -15.22 -11.28
CA GLN A 257 1.32 -16.29 -11.53
C GLN A 257 2.51 -16.18 -10.60
N ARG A 258 3.07 -14.97 -10.40
CA ARG A 258 4.13 -14.73 -9.42
C ARG A 258 3.71 -15.12 -8.01
N GLN A 259 2.55 -14.63 -7.55
CA GLN A 259 2.07 -14.91 -6.18
C GLN A 259 1.83 -16.41 -5.95
N VAL A 260 1.25 -17.10 -6.93
CA VAL A 260 0.99 -18.54 -6.89
C VAL A 260 2.31 -19.33 -6.89
N SER A 261 3.25 -18.99 -7.77
CA SER A 261 4.56 -19.66 -7.85
C SER A 261 5.44 -19.41 -6.63
N TYR A 262 5.42 -18.20 -6.05
CA TYR A 262 6.29 -17.85 -4.92
C TYR A 262 5.77 -18.36 -3.58
N PHE A 263 4.45 -18.30 -3.34
CA PHE A 263 3.88 -18.49 -2.01
C PHE A 263 2.81 -19.59 -1.94
N GLY A 264 2.51 -20.24 -3.07
CA GLY A 264 1.48 -21.27 -3.13
C GLY A 264 1.94 -22.63 -2.60
N ASP A 265 1.02 -23.28 -1.91
CA ASP A 265 1.04 -24.70 -1.56
C ASP A 265 -0.37 -25.29 -1.84
N PRO A 266 -0.52 -26.62 -1.94
CA PRO A 266 -1.81 -27.24 -2.26
C PRO A 266 -2.96 -26.81 -1.34
N ASP A 267 -2.72 -26.73 -0.03
CA ASP A 267 -3.75 -26.34 0.92
C ASP A 267 -4.11 -24.85 0.79
N GLY A 268 -3.10 -24.01 0.58
CA GLY A 268 -3.25 -22.57 0.37
C GLY A 268 -4.07 -22.27 -0.87
N LEU A 269 -3.86 -23.03 -1.95
CA LEU A 269 -4.63 -22.94 -3.17
C LEU A 269 -6.10 -23.30 -2.94
N GLU A 270 -6.36 -24.43 -2.29
CA GLU A 270 -7.72 -24.87 -1.96
C GLU A 270 -8.44 -23.85 -1.06
N GLY A 271 -7.71 -23.28 -0.10
CA GLY A 271 -8.19 -22.18 0.74
C GLY A 271 -8.57 -20.95 -0.06
N LEU A 272 -7.69 -20.48 -0.93
CA LEU A 272 -7.93 -19.32 -1.79
C LEU A 272 -9.17 -19.50 -2.67
N MET A 273 -9.44 -20.71 -3.19
CA MET A 273 -10.64 -21.00 -4.00
C MET A 273 -11.96 -20.65 -3.30
N ARG A 274 -11.98 -20.63 -1.95
CA ARG A 274 -13.17 -20.24 -1.16
C ARG A 274 -13.38 -18.74 -1.09
N HIS A 275 -12.35 -17.95 -1.41
CA HIS A 275 -12.34 -16.50 -1.24
C HIS A 275 -12.27 -15.71 -2.55
N VAL A 276 -12.06 -16.35 -3.71
CA VAL A 276 -12.01 -15.68 -5.03
C VAL A 276 -13.39 -15.38 -5.65
N GLY A 277 -14.47 -15.55 -4.87
CA GLY A 277 -15.85 -15.38 -5.32
C GLY A 277 -16.47 -16.63 -5.94
N ASP A 278 -17.78 -16.56 -6.24
CA ASP A 278 -18.59 -17.71 -6.69
C ASP A 278 -18.49 -17.97 -8.21
N GLU A 279 -17.57 -17.31 -8.91
CA GLU A 279 -17.40 -17.47 -10.35
C GLU A 279 -16.49 -18.67 -10.65
N GLU A 280 -17.03 -19.69 -11.30
CA GLU A 280 -16.30 -20.92 -11.66
C GLU A 280 -15.02 -20.63 -12.48
N ILE A 281 -15.06 -19.57 -13.30
CA ILE A 281 -13.91 -19.13 -14.09
C ILE A 281 -12.72 -18.72 -13.20
N ASN A 282 -12.95 -18.14 -12.02
CA ASN A 282 -11.86 -17.73 -11.12
C ASN A 282 -11.11 -18.95 -10.58
N LYS A 283 -11.84 -20.03 -10.27
CA LYS A 283 -11.25 -21.31 -9.83
C LYS A 283 -10.48 -22.00 -10.95
N GLN A 284 -11.00 -21.94 -12.18
CA GLN A 284 -10.30 -22.48 -13.36
C GLN A 284 -9.00 -21.72 -13.63
N ILE A 285 -9.03 -20.38 -13.58
CA ILE A 285 -7.83 -19.55 -13.71
C ILE A 285 -6.81 -19.93 -12.63
N LEU A 286 -7.23 -20.01 -11.38
CA LEU A 286 -6.34 -20.33 -10.27
C LEU A 286 -5.72 -21.74 -10.40
N SER A 287 -6.49 -22.71 -10.89
CA SER A 287 -6.00 -24.07 -11.16
C SER A 287 -4.99 -24.09 -12.30
N ALA A 288 -5.25 -23.36 -13.40
CA ALA A 288 -4.33 -23.24 -14.51
C ALA A 288 -2.98 -22.60 -14.08
N LEU A 289 -3.03 -21.49 -13.33
CA LEU A 289 -1.82 -20.85 -12.80
C LEU A 289 -1.02 -21.78 -11.87
N TRP A 290 -1.71 -22.62 -11.10
CA TRP A 290 -1.07 -23.61 -10.25
C TRP A 290 -0.39 -24.70 -11.08
N GLU A 291 -1.07 -25.28 -12.07
CA GLU A 291 -0.50 -26.32 -12.93
C GLU A 291 0.69 -25.80 -13.74
N GLU A 292 0.59 -24.60 -14.31
CA GLU A 292 1.64 -23.98 -15.13
C GLU A 292 2.90 -23.58 -14.32
N ARG A 293 2.82 -23.50 -12.99
CA ARG A 293 3.91 -22.96 -12.16
C ARG A 293 5.23 -23.75 -12.25
N ASP A 294 5.15 -25.04 -12.60
CA ASP A 294 6.28 -25.95 -12.67
C ASP A 294 6.83 -26.09 -14.11
N GLU A 295 6.23 -25.39 -15.09
CA GLU A 295 6.65 -25.41 -16.49
C GLU A 295 8.00 -24.71 -16.69
N GLU A 296 8.82 -25.21 -17.62
CA GLU A 296 10.19 -24.71 -17.86
C GLU A 296 10.24 -23.21 -18.22
N HIS A 297 9.19 -22.72 -18.88
CA HIS A 297 9.09 -21.33 -19.29
C HIS A 297 8.65 -20.36 -18.19
N VAL A 298 8.23 -20.88 -17.02
CA VAL A 298 7.88 -20.08 -15.83
C VAL A 298 9.09 -20.02 -14.90
N PRO A 299 9.81 -18.88 -14.83
CA PRO A 299 11.08 -18.80 -14.11
C PRO A 299 10.92 -18.61 -12.60
N TYR A 300 9.69 -18.66 -12.08
CA TYR A 300 9.36 -18.26 -10.72
C TYR A 300 9.56 -19.41 -9.74
N LYS A 301 10.52 -19.27 -8.83
CA LYS A 301 10.81 -20.28 -7.80
C LYS A 301 10.09 -19.98 -6.49
N PRO A 302 9.63 -21.01 -5.76
CA PRO A 302 9.05 -20.85 -4.42
C PRO A 302 9.96 -20.04 -3.51
N PHE A 303 9.37 -19.25 -2.62
CA PHE A 303 10.12 -18.40 -1.70
C PHE A 303 11.15 -19.17 -0.85
N SER A 304 10.89 -20.45 -0.56
CA SER A 304 11.83 -21.34 0.15
C SER A 304 13.18 -21.52 -0.57
N GLU A 305 13.26 -21.25 -1.87
CA GLU A 305 14.49 -21.32 -2.66
C GLU A 305 15.22 -19.96 -2.75
N TRP A 306 14.64 -18.89 -2.19
CA TRP A 306 15.24 -17.57 -2.28
C TRP A 306 16.38 -17.41 -1.26
N PRO A 307 17.42 -16.62 -1.56
CA PRO A 307 18.51 -16.35 -0.61
C PRO A 307 18.01 -15.80 0.74
N GLU A 308 17.00 -14.94 0.71
CA GLU A 308 16.40 -14.31 1.89
C GLU A 308 15.69 -15.31 2.82
N ALA A 309 15.26 -16.47 2.31
CA ALA A 309 14.62 -17.51 3.12
C ALA A 309 15.59 -18.30 4.01
N SER A 310 16.90 -17.99 3.92
CA SER A 310 17.92 -18.52 4.83
C SER A 310 17.85 -17.92 6.24
N ASP A 311 17.24 -16.74 6.41
CA ASP A 311 16.89 -16.20 7.72
C ASP A 311 15.58 -16.83 8.20
N ASP A 312 15.66 -17.73 9.18
CA ASP A 312 14.50 -18.46 9.71
C ASP A 312 13.41 -17.53 10.25
N ALA A 313 13.79 -16.41 10.89
CA ALA A 313 12.83 -15.45 11.44
C ALA A 313 12.13 -14.66 10.32
N PHE A 314 12.85 -14.32 9.25
CA PHE A 314 12.24 -13.70 8.08
C PHE A 314 11.35 -14.70 7.32
N ARG A 315 11.78 -15.95 7.21
CA ARG A 315 10.98 -17.01 6.58
C ARG A 315 9.66 -17.23 7.31
N GLU A 316 9.66 -17.25 8.64
CA GLU A 316 8.45 -17.34 9.46
C GLU A 316 7.52 -16.13 9.22
N LEU A 317 8.06 -14.92 9.16
CA LEU A 317 7.30 -13.71 8.84
C LEU A 317 6.59 -13.80 7.49
N ILE A 318 7.30 -14.22 6.44
CA ILE A 318 6.73 -14.33 5.09
C ILE A 318 5.70 -15.46 5.03
N ALA A 319 6.01 -16.64 5.56
CA ALA A 319 5.07 -17.76 5.59
C ALA A 319 3.77 -17.42 6.35
N GLY A 320 3.90 -16.75 7.50
CA GLY A 320 2.76 -16.32 8.30
C GLY A 320 1.93 -15.21 7.66
N SER A 321 2.53 -14.38 6.79
CA SER A 321 1.83 -13.24 6.16
C SER A 321 1.23 -13.59 4.80
N MET A 322 1.85 -14.51 4.05
CA MET A 322 1.67 -14.63 2.61
C MET A 322 1.07 -15.97 2.15
N SER A 323 0.49 -16.76 3.04
CA SER A 323 -0.32 -17.93 2.64
C SER A 323 -1.39 -17.52 1.62
N LEU A 324 -1.57 -18.33 0.57
CA LEU A 324 -2.64 -18.08 -0.40
C LEU A 324 -4.02 -18.18 0.24
N ASP A 325 -4.21 -19.03 1.26
CA ASP A 325 -5.43 -19.09 2.06
C ASP A 325 -5.48 -17.91 3.04
N PRO A 326 -6.38 -16.92 2.83
CA PRO A 326 -6.52 -15.78 3.73
C PRO A 326 -6.79 -16.18 5.18
N SER A 327 -7.46 -17.31 5.43
CA SER A 327 -7.80 -17.78 6.78
C SER A 327 -6.60 -18.34 7.55
N LYS A 328 -5.53 -18.73 6.84
CA LYS A 328 -4.28 -19.22 7.44
C LYS A 328 -3.25 -18.13 7.74
N ARG A 329 -3.47 -16.90 7.25
CA ARG A 329 -2.57 -15.78 7.53
C ARG A 329 -2.67 -15.38 9.00
N LEU A 330 -1.52 -15.11 9.62
CA LEU A 330 -1.46 -14.56 10.96
C LEU A 330 -2.12 -13.18 11.00
N THR A 331 -2.72 -12.82 12.13
CA THR A 331 -3.23 -11.46 12.34
C THR A 331 -2.07 -10.46 12.44
N ALA A 332 -2.34 -9.18 12.15
CA ALA A 332 -1.32 -8.12 12.31
C ALA A 332 -0.72 -8.10 13.74
N ALA A 333 -1.54 -8.36 14.76
CA ALA A 333 -1.08 -8.45 16.15
C ALA A 333 -0.16 -9.65 16.43
N GLN A 334 -0.35 -10.77 15.73
CA GLN A 334 0.55 -11.93 15.79
C GLN A 334 1.84 -11.66 15.02
N ILE A 335 1.75 -11.09 13.81
CA ILE A 335 2.92 -10.71 13.00
C ILE A 335 3.86 -9.79 13.79
N LEU A 336 3.32 -8.78 14.48
CA LEU A 336 4.10 -7.85 15.31
C LEU A 336 4.98 -8.56 16.37
N ARG A 337 4.58 -9.74 16.83
CA ARG A 337 5.29 -10.49 17.87
C ARG A 337 6.39 -11.40 17.32
N LEU A 338 6.45 -11.58 16.00
CA LEU A 338 7.43 -12.47 15.38
C LEU A 338 8.86 -11.95 15.60
N PRO A 339 9.86 -12.85 15.78
CA PRO A 339 11.24 -12.47 16.12
C PRO A 339 11.85 -11.44 15.18
N TRP A 340 11.55 -11.53 13.88
CA TRP A 340 12.09 -10.59 12.89
C TRP A 340 11.62 -9.14 13.11
N LEU A 341 10.44 -8.92 13.71
CA LEU A 341 9.95 -7.58 14.06
C LEU A 341 10.14 -7.24 15.54
N SER A 342 10.22 -8.25 16.41
CA SER A 342 10.27 -8.07 17.86
C SER A 342 11.69 -7.99 18.43
N ALA A 343 12.70 -8.57 17.75
CA ALA A 343 14.07 -8.54 18.24
C ALA A 343 14.48 -7.10 18.53
N GLN A 344 14.96 -6.88 19.76
CA GLN A 344 15.49 -5.59 20.15
C GLN A 344 16.55 -5.23 19.14
N VAL A 345 16.34 -4.08 18.52
CA VAL A 345 17.34 -3.44 17.71
C VAL A 345 18.39 -3.00 18.72
N ASP A 346 19.37 -3.87 19.00
CA ASP A 346 20.43 -3.60 19.95
C ASP A 346 21.07 -2.24 19.61
N GLN A 347 21.19 -1.42 20.64
CA GLN A 347 21.66 -0.04 20.60
C GLN A 347 23.11 0.07 20.14
#